data_AF-A0A386PLK0-F1
#
_entry.id   AF-A0A386PLK0-F1
#
_cell.length_a   1.000
_cell.length_b   1.000
_cell.length_c   1.000
_cell.angle_alpha   90.00
_cell.angle_beta   90.00
_cell.angle_gamma   90.00
#
_symmetry.space_group_name_H-M   'P 1'
#
loop_
_entity.id
_entity.type
_entity.pdbx_description
1 polymer ?
#
loop_
_entity_poly.entity_id
_entity_poly.type
_entity_poly.pdbx_seq_one_letter_code
_entity_poly.pdbx_strand_id
1 'polypeptide(L)'
;MRFKLILSFVFILFSCVKENKDFIVFNKGIKESSEINYSDVSVSSGNNGEDVFGSLIDLKGYKILSVQQENLNLDVYFEQVVLAQDFSDLKSYLFIIGFDPKTQEAIVLFKEQVDIDSKKSYNMYLEDITGDYDFDIVVQGFFNEETVLYVFQKAIANDVSSYRPIFFHKVNGSIIINKYDRSLAYDDKQSRESYSISLERYDKQGEDIIVSRVEVYEYSHLQRRYYPLSASEKVRRMDSNVYKTLKDLTKEGVYKFLYGVWYDSGTYQRLGKSSLDDVLFLSFNRHFNEISIFKKNYQEIAHIEYMSKPAYNTLNISTKSIFSDLIVYNFWIKIIDGDNIEVKVDTGTNAYDKYGFSGIFKRFDDSILEENSNEKNFFIPNGNYVYKDIIYDFSYPNLTYIIEDNIYYGIFNVFSLKNNLILEYEVSMGDARMRESFIVEYSERVVQKQKFSTIILNPVKILKDEVSLVKGQKLKLERIEKLD
;
A
#
# COMPACT_ATOMS: atom_id res chain seq x y z
N MET A 1 -76.19 4.65 4.97
CA MET A 1 -75.66 5.99 4.65
C MET A 1 -74.47 6.26 5.59
N ARG A 2 -73.29 6.58 5.00
CA ARG A 2 -71.96 6.95 5.59
C ARG A 2 -71.14 5.79 6.23
N PHE A 3 -70.01 5.34 5.64
CA PHE A 3 -68.63 5.91 5.53
C PHE A 3 -67.94 6.10 6.91
N LYS A 4 -66.66 5.78 7.17
CA LYS A 4 -65.51 5.18 6.45
C LYS A 4 -64.38 4.89 7.50
N LEU A 5 -63.61 3.83 7.27
CA LEU A 5 -62.13 3.63 7.35
C LEU A 5 -61.26 4.59 8.20
N ILE A 6 -60.25 4.16 8.98
CA ILE A 6 -58.97 3.53 8.56
C ILE A 6 -58.37 2.69 9.72
N LEU A 7 -57.90 1.48 9.37
CA LEU A 7 -57.09 0.56 10.19
C LEU A 7 -55.74 0.41 9.48
N SER A 8 -54.61 0.74 10.12
CA SER A 8 -53.27 0.45 9.59
C SER A 8 -52.70 -0.80 10.25
N PHE A 9 -52.40 -1.78 9.41
CA PHE A 9 -51.73 -3.03 9.73
C PHE A 9 -50.21 -2.82 9.80
N VAL A 10 -49.60 -3.28 10.89
CA VAL A 10 -48.16 -3.54 11.01
C VAL A 10 -47.95 -5.01 10.65
N PHE A 11 -47.15 -5.31 9.63
CA PHE A 11 -46.64 -6.66 9.36
C PHE A 11 -45.20 -6.73 9.85
N ILE A 12 -45.02 -7.42 10.97
CA ILE A 12 -43.75 -8.06 11.37
C ILE A 12 -43.89 -9.52 10.96
N LEU A 13 -42.99 -10.02 10.12
CA LEU A 13 -42.78 -11.45 9.94
C LEU A 13 -41.35 -11.78 10.37
N PHE A 14 -41.21 -12.08 11.66
CA PHE A 14 -40.21 -13.02 12.18
C PHE A 14 -40.89 -14.39 12.26
N SER A 15 -40.23 -15.39 11.71
CA SER A 15 -40.53 -16.82 11.88
C SER A 15 -39.30 -17.57 11.42
N CYS A 16 -38.78 -18.61 12.05
CA CYS A 16 -38.90 -19.23 13.37
C CYS A 16 -37.84 -20.36 13.30
N VAL A 17 -36.83 -20.40 14.17
CA VAL A 17 -36.78 -21.25 15.39
C VAL A 17 -36.19 -22.67 15.17
N LYS A 18 -35.06 -22.90 15.87
CA LYS A 18 -34.52 -24.15 16.48
C LYS A 18 -34.08 -25.28 15.53
N GLU A 19 -33.04 -26.06 15.81
CA GLU A 19 -32.56 -26.63 17.08
C GLU A 19 -31.13 -27.21 16.92
N ASN A 20 -30.36 -27.30 18.01
CA ASN A 20 -29.08 -28.01 18.09
C ASN A 20 -29.19 -29.49 17.68
N LYS A 21 -28.14 -30.04 17.05
CA LYS A 21 -27.64 -31.41 17.30
C LYS A 21 -26.31 -31.71 16.60
N ASP A 22 -25.33 -32.03 17.44
CA ASP A 22 -24.36 -33.12 17.38
C ASP A 22 -23.75 -33.57 16.04
N PHE A 23 -22.42 -33.62 16.09
CA PHE A 23 -21.49 -34.33 15.23
C PHE A 23 -21.97 -35.71 14.79
N ILE A 24 -21.73 -36.02 13.52
CA ILE A 24 -21.33 -37.36 13.09
C ILE A 24 -20.23 -37.24 12.04
N VAL A 25 -19.00 -37.57 12.44
CA VAL A 25 -17.92 -37.98 11.54
C VAL A 25 -18.14 -39.45 11.19
N PHE A 26 -18.18 -39.78 9.91
CA PHE A 26 -17.93 -41.15 9.45
C PHE A 26 -16.78 -41.20 8.45
N ASN A 27 -15.82 -42.03 8.84
CA ASN A 27 -14.54 -42.32 8.25
C ASN A 27 -14.66 -43.56 7.34
N LYS A 28 -14.01 -43.55 6.17
CA LYS A 28 -13.62 -44.73 5.36
C LYS A 28 -12.74 -44.17 4.22
N GLY A 29 -11.43 -44.36 4.15
CA GLY A 29 -10.57 -45.45 4.61
C GLY A 29 -10.19 -46.31 3.41
N ILE A 30 -8.88 -46.57 3.26
CA ILE A 30 -8.20 -47.64 2.48
C ILE A 30 -7.83 -47.23 1.02
N LYS A 31 -6.59 -47.36 0.51
CA LYS A 31 -5.27 -47.79 1.01
C LYS A 31 -4.19 -47.47 -0.05
N GLU A 32 -2.94 -47.32 0.42
CA GLU A 32 -1.63 -47.82 -0.07
C GLU A 32 -1.42 -48.00 -1.60
N SER A 33 -0.32 -47.60 -2.25
CA SER A 33 1.12 -47.62 -1.95
C SER A 33 1.80 -46.88 -3.14
N SER A 34 2.99 -46.29 -3.07
CA SER A 34 4.26 -47.02 -3.00
C SER A 34 5.43 -46.13 -2.59
N GLU A 35 6.27 -46.75 -1.77
CA GLU A 35 7.56 -46.32 -1.22
C GLU A 35 8.56 -45.86 -2.28
N ILE A 36 9.39 -44.88 -1.90
CA ILE A 36 10.84 -44.97 -2.15
C ILE A 36 11.54 -44.62 -0.83
N ASN A 37 12.17 -45.65 -0.25
CA ASN A 37 13.11 -45.56 0.86
C ASN A 37 14.47 -45.06 0.34
N TYR A 38 15.08 -44.13 1.08
CA TYR A 38 16.53 -44.10 1.26
C TYR A 38 16.79 -44.19 2.76
N SER A 39 17.30 -45.34 3.18
CA SER A 39 17.72 -45.67 4.53
C SER A 39 19.10 -45.08 4.86
N ASP A 40 19.19 -44.53 6.07
CA ASP A 40 20.26 -44.65 7.05
C ASP A 40 21.71 -44.29 6.66
N VAL A 41 22.11 -43.09 7.07
CA VAL A 41 23.41 -42.88 7.72
C VAL A 41 23.15 -42.20 9.06
N SER A 42 23.28 -42.97 10.14
CA SER A 42 23.33 -42.49 11.51
C SER A 42 24.70 -41.88 11.81
N VAL A 43 24.75 -40.57 12.04
CA VAL A 43 25.80 -39.94 12.85
C VAL A 43 25.11 -39.05 13.89
N SER A 44 25.18 -39.51 15.13
CA SER A 44 24.87 -38.74 16.32
C SER A 44 25.81 -37.53 16.48
N SER A 45 25.30 -36.49 17.14
CA SER A 45 26.00 -35.29 17.67
C SER A 45 26.17 -34.12 16.70
N GLY A 46 25.51 -33.00 17.02
CA GLY A 46 25.63 -31.75 16.30
C GLY A 46 24.44 -30.84 16.57
N ASN A 47 24.46 -30.20 17.74
CA ASN A 47 23.56 -29.14 18.16
C ASN A 47 23.71 -27.96 17.16
N ASN A 48 22.90 -27.91 16.10
CA ASN A 48 22.92 -26.81 15.15
C ASN A 48 21.70 -25.93 15.39
N GLY A 49 21.91 -24.93 16.25
CA GLY A 49 21.53 -23.49 16.11
C GLY A 49 20.27 -23.04 15.38
N GLU A 50 19.29 -23.89 15.11
CA GLU A 50 18.01 -23.52 14.52
C GLU A 50 16.92 -23.67 15.59
N ASP A 51 16.08 -22.62 15.72
CA ASP A 51 14.87 -22.53 16.55
C ASP A 51 14.98 -22.26 18.06
N VAL A 52 15.66 -21.18 18.49
CA VAL A 52 15.45 -20.62 19.85
C VAL A 52 14.83 -19.20 19.86
N PHE A 53 14.73 -18.49 18.73
CA PHE A 53 14.30 -17.07 18.73
C PHE A 53 12.78 -16.84 18.53
N GLY A 54 11.95 -17.74 19.08
CA GLY A 54 10.50 -17.62 19.03
C GLY A 54 9.85 -16.80 20.16
N SER A 55 10.59 -16.37 21.18
CA SER A 55 10.03 -15.54 22.24
C SER A 55 10.31 -14.06 21.98
N LEU A 56 9.35 -13.35 21.39
CA LEU A 56 9.25 -11.89 21.52
C LEU A 56 9.46 -11.52 23.00
N ILE A 57 10.25 -10.47 23.29
CA ILE A 57 10.24 -9.91 24.64
C ILE A 57 8.80 -9.50 24.96
N ASP A 58 8.30 -10.03 26.07
CA ASP A 58 7.08 -9.53 26.70
C ASP A 58 7.40 -8.16 27.30
N LEU A 59 7.29 -7.10 26.49
CA LEU A 59 7.32 -5.72 26.95
C LEU A 59 6.01 -5.46 27.73
N LYS A 60 5.92 -6.05 28.93
CA LYS A 60 4.75 -5.93 29.81
C LYS A 60 4.46 -4.46 30.06
N GLY A 61 3.21 -4.05 29.81
CA GLY A 61 2.82 -2.66 29.92
C GLY A 61 2.90 -1.88 28.60
N TYR A 62 3.31 -2.49 27.50
CA TYR A 62 3.41 -1.84 26.19
C TYR A 62 2.56 -2.53 25.11
N LYS A 63 1.95 -1.71 24.25
CA LYS A 63 1.40 -2.12 22.96
C LYS A 63 2.52 -2.06 21.91
N ILE A 64 2.87 -3.20 21.33
CA ILE A 64 3.81 -3.24 20.20
C ILE A 64 3.19 -2.57 18.98
N LEU A 65 3.92 -1.66 18.37
CA LEU A 65 3.49 -0.87 17.21
C LEU A 65 4.20 -1.30 15.93
N SER A 66 5.50 -1.56 16.00
CA SER A 66 6.31 -2.07 14.89
C SER A 66 7.52 -2.84 15.44
N VAL A 67 8.00 -3.83 14.69
CA VAL A 67 9.19 -4.63 15.00
C VAL A 67 10.00 -4.80 13.72
N GLN A 68 11.29 -4.49 13.78
CA GLN A 68 12.29 -4.82 12.76
C GLN A 68 13.33 -5.71 13.41
N GLN A 69 13.85 -6.70 12.68
CA GLN A 69 14.88 -7.61 13.19
C GLN A 69 16.08 -7.57 12.26
N GLU A 70 17.24 -7.16 12.79
CA GLU A 70 18.49 -7.04 12.05
C GLU A 70 19.69 -7.32 12.94
N ASN A 71 20.81 -7.68 12.32
CA ASN A 71 22.08 -7.83 13.03
C ASN A 71 22.79 -6.47 13.12
N LEU A 72 22.54 -5.72 14.19
CA LEU A 72 22.98 -4.33 14.32
C LEU A 72 24.44 -4.20 14.75
N ASN A 73 25.04 -5.23 15.36
CA ASN A 73 26.43 -5.21 15.83
C ASN A 73 27.35 -6.14 15.03
N LEU A 74 26.83 -6.79 13.98
CA LEU A 74 27.52 -7.75 13.13
C LEU A 74 28.05 -8.98 13.88
N ASP A 75 27.41 -9.35 15.00
CA ASP A 75 27.71 -10.58 15.72
C ASP A 75 26.88 -11.77 15.20
N VAL A 76 26.70 -12.83 15.99
CA VAL A 76 25.92 -14.02 15.56
C VAL A 76 24.43 -13.93 15.94
N TYR A 77 24.05 -12.91 16.68
CA TYR A 77 22.71 -12.66 17.18
C TYR A 77 22.05 -11.52 16.39
N PHE A 78 20.73 -11.57 16.34
CA PHE A 78 19.93 -10.50 15.75
C PHE A 78 19.28 -9.70 16.87
N GLU A 79 19.23 -8.39 16.71
CA GLU A 79 18.49 -7.50 17.57
C GLU A 79 17.12 -7.16 17.00
N GLN A 80 16.17 -6.94 17.90
CA GLN A 80 14.84 -6.45 17.58
C GLN A 80 14.77 -4.96 17.89
N VAL A 81 14.51 -4.15 16.87
CA VAL A 81 14.18 -2.73 17.02
C VAL A 81 12.67 -2.63 17.10
N VAL A 82 12.15 -2.09 18.21
CA VAL A 82 10.73 -2.15 18.54
C VAL A 82 10.21 -0.75 18.83
N LEU A 83 9.21 -0.32 18.06
CA LEU A 83 8.39 0.83 18.42
C LEU A 83 7.20 0.33 19.24
N ALA A 84 6.97 0.90 20.42
CA ALA A 84 5.87 0.49 21.30
C ALA A 84 5.25 1.67 22.05
N GLN A 85 3.98 1.55 22.42
CA GLN A 85 3.27 2.54 23.23
C GLN A 85 3.03 2.01 24.63
N ASP A 86 3.37 2.78 25.65
CA ASP A 86 3.07 2.45 27.05
C ASP A 86 1.57 2.56 27.31
N PHE A 87 0.96 1.56 27.94
CA PHE A 87 -0.47 1.55 28.27
C PHE A 87 -0.85 2.60 29.33
N SER A 88 0.10 3.01 30.16
CA SER A 88 -0.17 3.89 31.31
C SER A 88 -0.24 5.37 30.93
N ASP A 89 0.69 5.85 30.11
CA ASP A 89 0.79 7.26 29.72
C ASP A 89 0.55 7.50 28.22
N LEU A 90 0.34 6.43 27.44
CA LEU A 90 0.12 6.45 26.00
C LEU A 90 1.27 7.06 25.20
N LYS A 91 2.46 7.21 25.78
CA LYS A 91 3.64 7.67 25.06
C LYS A 91 4.28 6.54 24.27
N SER A 92 4.90 6.91 23.16
CA SER A 92 5.62 5.99 22.29
C SER A 92 7.10 5.96 22.67
N TYR A 93 7.70 4.77 22.63
CA TYR A 93 9.09 4.52 22.94
C TYR A 93 9.70 3.63 21.86
N LEU A 94 10.95 3.93 21.51
CA LEU A 94 11.81 3.09 20.70
C LEU A 94 12.67 2.24 21.63
N PHE A 95 12.67 0.93 21.40
CA PHE A 95 13.51 -0.03 22.09
C PHE A 95 14.46 -0.71 21.11
N ILE A 96 15.65 -1.07 21.59
CA ILE A 96 16.44 -2.12 20.96
C ILE A 96 16.60 -3.24 21.97
N ILE A 97 16.28 -4.43 21.51
CA ILE A 97 16.23 -5.66 22.29
C ILE A 97 17.27 -6.61 21.69
N GLY A 98 18.17 -7.11 22.51
CA GLY A 98 19.14 -8.13 22.11
C GLY A 98 19.10 -9.34 23.03
N PHE A 99 19.94 -10.32 22.73
CA PHE A 99 20.07 -11.55 23.51
C PHE A 99 21.36 -11.52 24.34
N ASP A 100 21.27 -11.73 25.65
CA ASP A 100 22.45 -11.93 26.50
C ASP A 100 22.76 -13.43 26.59
N PRO A 101 23.86 -13.91 25.97
CA PRO A 101 24.20 -15.32 26.00
C PRO A 101 24.61 -15.83 27.38
N LYS A 102 24.97 -14.94 28.32
CA LYS A 102 25.35 -15.33 29.69
C LYS A 102 24.14 -15.68 30.53
N THR A 103 23.07 -14.89 30.41
CA THR A 103 21.81 -15.12 31.14
C THR A 103 20.82 -15.97 30.34
N GLN A 104 21.06 -16.15 29.03
CA GLN A 104 20.14 -16.79 28.08
C GLN A 104 18.78 -16.11 28.01
N GLU A 105 18.77 -14.79 28.20
CA GLU A 105 17.55 -13.98 28.23
C GLU A 105 17.66 -12.84 27.23
N ALA A 106 16.50 -12.42 26.72
CA ALA A 106 16.41 -11.21 25.93
C ALA A 106 16.41 -9.99 26.86
N ILE A 107 17.22 -8.99 26.54
CA ILE A 107 17.44 -7.79 27.35
C ILE A 107 17.20 -6.52 26.55
N VAL A 108 16.72 -5.47 27.22
CA VAL A 108 16.59 -4.13 26.64
C VAL A 108 17.97 -3.47 26.64
N LEU A 109 18.51 -3.25 25.44
CA LEU A 109 19.81 -2.61 25.22
C LEU A 109 19.70 -1.09 25.07
N PHE A 110 18.56 -0.63 24.56
CA PHE A 110 18.29 0.78 24.30
C PHE A 110 16.81 1.09 24.55
N LYS A 111 16.53 2.28 25.10
CA LYS A 111 15.19 2.82 25.27
C LYS A 111 15.22 4.33 25.11
N GLU A 112 14.40 4.87 24.21
CA GLU A 112 14.23 6.31 24.03
C GLU A 112 12.75 6.65 23.82
N GLN A 113 12.29 7.78 24.36
CA GLN A 113 10.93 8.26 24.09
C GLN A 113 10.88 8.93 22.73
N VAL A 114 9.87 8.61 21.91
CA VAL A 114 9.65 9.28 20.62
C VAL A 114 8.30 9.98 20.61
N ASP A 115 8.28 11.19 20.08
CA ASP A 115 7.07 11.99 19.97
C ASP A 115 6.24 11.57 18.74
N ILE A 116 5.61 10.40 18.82
CA ILE A 116 4.70 9.87 17.81
C ILE A 116 3.39 9.46 18.47
N ASP A 117 2.28 9.95 17.94
CA ASP A 117 0.93 9.53 18.30
C ASP A 117 0.66 8.16 17.67
N SER A 118 0.68 7.08 18.46
CA SER A 118 0.46 5.70 17.95
C SER A 118 -0.89 5.48 17.22
N LYS A 119 -1.85 6.37 17.42
CA LYS A 119 -3.16 6.36 16.75
C LYS A 119 -3.13 6.99 15.36
N LYS A 120 -2.08 7.74 15.07
CA LYS A 120 -1.85 8.43 13.79
C LYS A 120 -0.72 7.66 13.12
N SER A 121 -0.97 7.14 11.93
CA SER A 121 -0.06 6.20 11.27
C SER A 121 1.41 6.65 11.30
N TYR A 122 2.29 5.67 11.45
CA TYR A 122 3.71 5.81 11.72
C TYR A 122 4.48 4.79 10.88
N ASN A 123 5.76 5.06 10.66
CA ASN A 123 6.67 4.14 10.02
C ASN A 123 7.98 4.05 10.83
N MET A 124 8.52 2.85 10.93
CA MET A 124 9.82 2.56 11.54
C MET A 124 10.56 1.55 10.66
N TYR A 125 11.77 1.92 10.26
CA TYR A 125 12.61 1.11 9.39
C TYR A 125 14.09 1.33 9.69
N LEU A 126 14.91 0.40 9.18
CA LEU A 126 16.35 0.39 9.31
C LEU A 126 16.97 0.62 7.95
N GLU A 127 17.82 1.64 7.85
CA GLU A 127 18.42 2.02 6.58
C GLU A 127 19.68 2.85 6.83
N ASP A 128 20.73 2.63 6.04
CA ASP A 128 21.84 3.57 5.98
C ASP A 128 21.40 4.84 5.23
N ILE A 129 21.07 5.91 5.95
CA ILE A 129 20.78 7.22 5.34
C ILE A 129 21.97 8.17 5.40
N THR A 130 22.96 7.88 6.23
CA THR A 130 24.13 8.73 6.51
C THR A 130 25.34 8.43 5.63
N GLY A 131 25.31 7.32 4.88
CA GLY A 131 26.35 6.85 3.99
C GLY A 131 27.55 6.24 4.73
N ASP A 132 27.36 5.74 5.94
CA ASP A 132 28.42 5.14 6.77
C ASP A 132 28.44 3.60 6.76
N TYR A 133 27.54 2.98 5.99
CA TYR A 133 27.33 1.54 5.84
C TYR A 133 26.82 0.82 7.10
N ASP A 134 26.36 1.57 8.10
CA ASP A 134 25.63 1.05 9.25
C ASP A 134 24.13 1.38 9.11
N PHE A 135 23.27 0.60 9.78
CA PHE A 135 21.84 0.92 9.82
C PHE A 135 21.57 2.11 10.75
N ASP A 136 20.94 3.14 10.21
CA ASP A 136 20.26 4.17 11.01
C ASP A 136 18.83 3.70 11.32
N ILE A 137 18.34 4.01 12.52
CA ILE A 137 16.92 3.78 12.87
C ILE A 137 16.15 5.03 12.50
N VAL A 138 15.24 4.89 11.54
CA VAL A 138 14.37 5.99 11.11
C VAL A 138 12.98 5.77 11.66
N VAL A 139 12.45 6.78 12.36
CA VAL A 139 11.08 6.77 12.88
C VAL A 139 10.36 8.01 12.40
N GLN A 140 9.30 7.82 11.62
CA GLN A 140 8.51 8.90 11.03
C GLN A 140 7.04 8.73 11.40
N GLY A 141 6.33 9.83 11.61
CA GLY A 141 4.90 9.78 11.91
C GLY A 141 4.31 11.14 12.19
N PHE A 142 3.31 11.17 13.07
CA PHE A 142 2.62 12.40 13.45
C PHE A 142 2.56 12.59 14.96
N PHE A 143 2.57 13.84 15.39
CA PHE A 143 2.29 14.24 16.77
C PHE A 143 1.47 15.52 16.77
N ASN A 144 0.25 15.48 17.31
CA ASN A 144 -0.65 16.64 17.37
C ASN A 144 -0.83 17.38 16.01
N GLU A 145 -0.96 16.62 14.91
CA GLU A 145 -1.09 17.09 13.51
C GLU A 145 0.24 17.54 12.84
N GLU A 146 1.35 17.61 13.58
CA GLU A 146 2.66 17.86 13.00
C GLU A 146 3.27 16.58 12.47
N THR A 147 4.00 16.65 11.36
CA THR A 147 4.85 15.56 10.89
C THR A 147 6.13 15.55 11.71
N VAL A 148 6.55 14.35 12.13
CA VAL A 148 7.72 14.13 12.98
C VAL A 148 8.66 13.16 12.29
N LEU A 149 9.97 13.44 12.37
CA LEU A 149 11.03 12.53 11.96
C LEU A 149 12.09 12.46 13.04
N TYR A 150 12.45 11.24 13.42
CA TYR A 150 13.66 10.91 14.16
C TYR A 150 14.58 10.07 13.29
N VAL A 151 15.87 10.37 13.36
CA VAL A 151 16.93 9.52 12.85
C VAL A 151 17.90 9.24 14.00
N PHE A 152 18.07 7.98 14.33
CA PHE A 152 19.04 7.52 15.33
C PHE A 152 20.20 6.83 14.63
N GLN A 153 21.41 7.19 15.04
CA GLN A 153 22.64 6.55 14.58
C GLN A 153 23.38 5.98 15.77
N LYS A 154 24.03 4.85 15.56
CA LYS A 154 24.96 4.23 16.50
C LYS A 154 26.14 5.17 16.80
N ALA A 155 26.39 5.51 18.07
CA ALA A 155 27.50 6.40 18.42
C ALA A 155 28.86 5.70 18.43
N ILE A 156 28.88 4.42 18.81
CA ILE A 156 30.07 3.57 18.94
C ILE A 156 29.88 2.33 18.08
N ALA A 157 30.84 2.04 17.20
CA ALA A 157 30.79 0.86 16.33
C ALA A 157 30.56 -0.42 17.14
N ASN A 158 29.64 -1.27 16.67
CA ASN A 158 29.22 -2.54 17.27
C ASN A 158 28.61 -2.45 18.69
N ASP A 159 28.34 -1.25 19.22
CA ASP A 159 27.63 -1.09 20.51
C ASP A 159 26.18 -0.67 20.27
N VAL A 160 25.27 -1.63 20.39
CA VAL A 160 23.83 -1.45 20.19
C VAL A 160 23.19 -0.56 21.26
N SER A 161 23.81 -0.40 22.44
CA SER A 161 23.28 0.49 23.48
C SER A 161 23.57 1.97 23.19
N SER A 162 24.41 2.26 22.19
CA SER A 162 24.95 3.59 21.92
C SER A 162 24.19 4.42 20.90
N TYR A 163 22.99 4.00 20.47
CA TYR A 163 22.20 4.79 19.53
C TYR A 163 21.87 6.17 20.12
N ARG A 164 21.90 7.19 19.27
CA ARG A 164 21.57 8.57 19.66
C ARG A 164 20.87 9.30 18.51
N PRO A 165 19.98 10.26 18.80
CA PRO A 165 19.35 11.04 17.76
C PRO A 165 20.39 11.92 17.06
N ILE A 166 20.48 11.79 15.73
CA ILE A 166 21.31 12.63 14.86
C ILE A 166 20.49 13.62 14.03
N PHE A 167 19.17 13.44 14.01
CA PHE A 167 18.19 14.38 13.48
C PHE A 167 16.86 14.19 14.22
N PHE A 168 16.24 15.30 14.62
CA PHE A 168 14.88 15.31 15.16
C PHE A 168 14.21 16.64 14.82
N HIS A 169 13.07 16.57 14.14
CA HIS A 169 12.25 17.75 13.87
C HIS A 169 10.76 17.40 13.88
N LYS A 170 9.97 18.38 14.33
CA LYS A 170 8.51 18.46 14.13
C LYS A 170 8.19 19.66 13.27
N VAL A 171 7.34 19.47 12.27
CA VAL A 171 6.90 20.55 11.40
C VAL A 171 5.42 20.43 11.10
N ASN A 172 4.75 21.57 11.01
CA ASN A 172 3.39 21.71 10.53
C ASN A 172 3.31 21.66 9.00
N GLY A 173 4.03 20.74 8.36
CA GLY A 173 4.16 20.64 6.90
C GLY A 173 4.69 19.26 6.48
N SER A 174 5.78 19.19 5.73
CA SER A 174 6.35 17.91 5.27
C SER A 174 7.80 17.72 5.73
N ILE A 175 8.19 16.47 5.99
CA ILE A 175 9.58 16.07 6.23
C ILE A 175 9.90 14.93 5.27
N ILE A 176 10.90 15.12 4.41
CA ILE A 176 11.22 14.18 3.33
C ILE A 176 12.69 13.85 3.37
N ILE A 177 13.02 12.56 3.42
CA ILE A 177 14.39 12.07 3.17
C ILE A 177 14.52 11.97 1.65
N ASN A 178 15.39 12.79 1.06
CA ASN A 178 15.56 12.88 -0.40
C ASN A 178 16.43 11.71 -0.88
N LYS A 179 15.82 10.53 -1.04
CA LYS A 179 16.49 9.32 -1.54
C LYS A 179 16.77 9.42 -3.03
N TYR A 180 17.91 8.90 -3.45
CA TYR A 180 18.34 8.82 -4.85
C TYR A 180 19.22 7.59 -5.04
N ASP A 181 19.34 7.09 -6.27
CA ASP A 181 20.25 5.98 -6.58
C ASP A 181 21.70 6.43 -6.27
N ARG A 182 22.33 5.79 -5.28
CA ARG A 182 23.73 6.06 -4.92
C ARG A 182 24.67 5.57 -6.03
N SER A 183 25.85 6.19 -6.12
CA SER A 183 26.81 5.85 -7.17
C SER A 183 27.43 4.46 -7.00
N LEU A 184 27.99 3.90 -8.08
CA LEU A 184 28.81 2.67 -8.01
C LEU A 184 29.99 2.80 -7.03
N ALA A 185 30.51 4.02 -6.83
CA ALA A 185 31.57 4.25 -5.86
C ALA A 185 31.07 4.06 -4.42
N TYR A 186 29.79 4.30 -4.15
CA TYR A 186 29.20 3.98 -2.85
C TYR A 186 29.10 2.45 -2.66
N ASP A 187 28.63 1.73 -3.68
CA ASP A 187 28.53 0.25 -3.65
C ASP A 187 29.90 -0.42 -3.42
N ASP A 188 30.95 0.13 -4.05
CA ASP A 188 32.34 -0.32 -3.89
C ASP A 188 33.01 0.17 -2.59
N LYS A 189 32.24 0.81 -1.69
CA LYS A 189 32.70 1.39 -0.42
C LYS A 189 33.77 2.48 -0.54
N GLN A 190 33.77 3.22 -1.64
CA GLN A 190 34.70 4.30 -1.95
C GLN A 190 34.10 5.69 -1.72
N SER A 191 32.77 5.81 -1.64
CA SER A 191 32.02 7.06 -1.46
C SER A 191 31.07 6.97 -0.27
N ARG A 192 30.98 8.03 0.55
CA ARG A 192 30.05 8.13 1.69
C ARG A 192 28.86 9.03 1.39
N GLU A 193 28.19 8.74 0.28
CA GLU A 193 26.97 9.45 -0.12
C GLU A 193 25.85 9.29 0.92
N SER A 194 25.41 10.42 1.48
CA SER A 194 24.31 10.50 2.45
C SER A 194 23.07 11.11 1.81
N TYR A 195 21.88 10.70 2.22
CA TYR A 195 20.65 11.37 1.82
C TYR A 195 20.45 12.67 2.58
N SER A 196 20.00 13.71 1.89
CA SER A 196 19.59 14.98 2.50
C SER A 196 18.17 14.90 3.03
N ILE A 197 17.80 15.79 3.96
CA ILE A 197 16.46 15.86 4.53
C ILE A 197 15.85 17.25 4.26
N SER A 198 14.67 17.29 3.66
CA SER A 198 13.92 18.51 3.40
C SER A 198 12.80 18.71 4.44
N LEU A 199 12.74 19.89 5.05
CA LEU A 199 11.67 20.32 5.96
C LEU A 199 10.85 21.43 5.30
N GLU A 200 9.55 21.21 5.10
CA GLU A 200 8.61 22.26 4.69
C GLU A 200 7.77 22.71 5.89
N ARG A 201 7.78 24.02 6.19
CA ARG A 201 7.02 24.65 7.27
C ARG A 201 6.04 25.67 6.70
N TYR A 202 4.91 25.85 7.37
CA TYR A 202 3.88 26.81 6.97
C TYR A 202 3.70 27.88 8.05
N ASP A 203 4.03 29.13 7.73
CA ASP A 203 3.89 30.26 8.63
C ASP A 203 2.71 31.13 8.21
N LYS A 204 1.83 31.48 9.15
CA LYS A 204 0.80 32.50 8.94
C LYS A 204 1.43 33.90 9.04
N GLN A 205 1.29 34.71 8.00
CA GLN A 205 1.67 36.12 7.98
C GLN A 205 0.42 36.99 7.81
N GLY A 206 -0.17 37.45 8.92
CA GLY A 206 -1.45 38.17 8.90
C GLY A 206 -2.67 37.25 8.78
N GLU A 207 -3.82 37.79 8.40
CA GLU A 207 -5.09 37.03 8.37
C GLU A 207 -5.20 36.06 7.17
N ASP A 208 -4.66 36.45 6.01
CA ASP A 208 -4.93 35.76 4.73
C ASP A 208 -3.68 35.23 4.00
N ILE A 209 -2.48 35.35 4.56
CA ILE A 209 -1.25 34.92 3.88
C ILE A 209 -0.62 33.74 4.65
N ILE A 210 -0.46 32.61 3.96
CA ILE A 210 0.39 31.52 4.43
C ILE A 210 1.64 31.49 3.56
N VAL A 211 2.79 31.47 4.20
CA VAL A 211 4.09 31.32 3.57
C VAL A 211 4.60 29.92 3.82
N SER A 212 4.95 29.19 2.76
CA SER A 212 5.73 27.95 2.87
C SER A 212 7.22 28.30 2.84
N ARG A 213 7.97 27.68 3.76
CA ARG A 213 9.44 27.72 3.85
C ARG A 213 9.97 26.31 3.74
N VAL A 214 11.00 26.10 2.91
CA VAL A 214 11.67 24.81 2.75
C VAL A 214 13.12 24.94 3.17
N GLU A 215 13.51 24.20 4.20
CA GLU A 215 14.88 24.08 4.72
C GLU A 215 15.44 22.71 4.29
N VAL A 216 16.69 22.65 3.83
CA VAL A 216 17.36 21.39 3.45
C VAL A 216 18.51 21.14 4.40
N TYR A 217 18.64 19.91 4.89
CA TYR A 217 19.66 19.46 5.81
C TYR A 217 20.56 18.42 5.15
N GLU A 218 21.86 18.54 5.38
CA GLU A 218 22.86 17.56 4.94
C GLU A 218 23.54 16.91 6.14
N TYR A 219 23.97 15.66 5.97
CA TYR A 219 24.69 14.95 7.02
C TYR A 219 26.16 15.38 7.04
N SER A 220 26.68 15.73 8.22
CA SER A 220 28.11 15.98 8.41
C SER A 220 28.76 14.77 9.04
N HIS A 221 29.61 14.07 8.29
CA HIS A 221 30.46 12.99 8.82
C HIS A 221 31.38 13.47 9.97
N LEU A 222 31.80 14.75 9.93
CA LEU A 222 32.65 15.34 10.96
C LEU A 222 31.88 15.60 12.27
N GLN A 223 30.68 16.18 12.17
CA GLN A 223 29.86 16.49 13.35
C GLN A 223 28.96 15.32 13.79
N ARG A 224 28.87 14.28 12.95
CA ARG A 224 27.98 13.11 13.10
C ARG A 224 26.53 13.51 13.40
N ARG A 225 26.02 14.44 12.59
CA ARG A 225 24.65 14.96 12.66
C ARG A 225 24.28 15.71 11.38
N TYR A 226 22.99 15.87 11.18
CA TYR A 226 22.45 16.72 10.11
C TYR A 226 22.55 18.22 10.47
N TYR A 227 22.86 19.05 9.48
CA TYR A 227 22.95 20.50 9.62
C TYR A 227 22.21 21.22 8.48
N PRO A 228 21.59 22.38 8.74
CA PRO A 228 20.87 23.10 7.70
C PRO A 228 21.84 23.69 6.68
N LEU A 229 21.51 23.58 5.40
CA LEU A 229 22.23 24.20 4.31
C LEU A 229 21.93 25.70 4.31
N SER A 230 22.97 26.53 4.42
CA SER A 230 22.89 27.99 4.67
C SER A 230 22.11 28.82 3.64
N ALA A 231 21.60 28.22 2.55
CA ALA A 231 20.93 28.90 1.43
C ALA A 231 19.50 28.41 1.13
N SER A 232 18.88 27.62 2.01
CA SER A 232 17.55 27.04 1.73
C SER A 232 16.41 27.87 2.31
N GLU A 233 15.92 28.86 1.56
CA GLU A 233 14.59 29.44 1.81
C GLU A 233 13.89 29.71 0.47
N LYS A 234 12.98 28.82 0.06
CA LYS A 234 12.07 29.06 -1.07
C LYS A 234 10.73 29.55 -0.55
N VAL A 235 10.54 30.87 -0.53
CA VAL A 235 9.26 31.51 -0.21
C VAL A 235 8.33 31.42 -1.42
N ARG A 236 7.28 30.59 -1.33
CA ARG A 236 6.19 30.60 -2.34
C ARG A 236 5.01 31.42 -1.82
N ARG A 237 4.61 32.47 -2.55
CA ARG A 237 3.34 33.19 -2.33
C ARG A 237 2.20 32.43 -3.00
N MET A 238 1.06 32.34 -2.33
CA MET A 238 -0.06 31.47 -2.71
C MET A 238 -1.16 32.21 -3.49
N ASP A 239 -1.93 31.45 -4.28
CA ASP A 239 -3.03 31.93 -5.12
C ASP A 239 -4.31 32.23 -4.30
N SER A 240 -4.91 33.39 -4.54
CA SER A 240 -6.07 33.92 -3.79
C SER A 240 -7.37 33.14 -4.00
N ASN A 241 -7.53 32.44 -5.13
CA ASN A 241 -8.78 31.74 -5.45
C ASN A 241 -8.90 30.40 -4.72
N VAL A 242 -7.80 29.65 -4.59
CA VAL A 242 -7.77 28.40 -3.82
C VAL A 242 -7.98 28.66 -2.34
N TYR A 243 -7.39 29.74 -1.82
CA TYR A 243 -7.57 30.16 -0.44
C TYR A 243 -9.05 30.39 -0.10
N LYS A 244 -9.78 31.16 -0.91
CA LYS A 244 -11.21 31.41 -0.70
C LYS A 244 -12.05 30.13 -0.66
N THR A 245 -11.67 29.12 -1.46
CA THR A 245 -12.42 27.86 -1.56
C THR A 245 -12.12 26.90 -0.43
N LEU A 246 -10.86 26.80 0.03
CA LEU A 246 -10.42 25.72 0.92
C LEU A 246 -10.17 26.14 2.38
N LYS A 247 -10.03 27.44 2.67
CA LYS A 247 -9.67 27.93 4.02
C LYS A 247 -10.64 27.48 5.10
N ASP A 248 -11.94 27.56 4.83
CA ASP A 248 -12.99 27.28 5.81
C ASP A 248 -13.46 25.81 5.78
N LEU A 249 -12.93 25.01 4.83
CA LEU A 249 -13.27 23.59 4.77
C LEU A 249 -12.64 22.80 5.91
N THR A 250 -13.34 21.79 6.41
CA THR A 250 -12.77 20.80 7.33
C THR A 250 -11.73 19.93 6.61
N LYS A 251 -10.96 19.13 7.36
CA LYS A 251 -10.04 18.13 6.78
C LYS A 251 -10.75 17.20 5.78
N GLU A 252 -11.95 16.74 6.12
CA GLU A 252 -12.79 15.92 5.25
C GLU A 252 -13.30 16.71 4.03
N GLY A 253 -13.62 17.99 4.20
CA GLY A 253 -13.99 18.88 3.11
C GLY A 253 -12.88 19.04 2.07
N VAL A 254 -11.63 19.19 2.52
CA VAL A 254 -10.47 19.25 1.61
C VAL A 254 -10.17 17.87 1.02
N TYR A 255 -10.31 16.78 1.79
CA TYR A 255 -10.11 15.43 1.26
C TYR A 255 -11.13 15.09 0.15
N LYS A 256 -12.38 15.54 0.29
CA LYS A 256 -13.40 15.42 -0.77
C LYS A 256 -13.00 16.08 -2.09
N PHE A 257 -12.21 17.15 -2.04
CA PHE A 257 -11.68 17.79 -3.24
C PHE A 257 -10.74 16.86 -4.02
N LEU A 258 -10.03 15.97 -3.33
CA LEU A 258 -9.10 15.02 -3.95
C LEU A 258 -9.81 13.83 -4.62
N TYR A 259 -11.11 13.63 -4.43
CA TYR A 259 -11.79 12.49 -5.02
C TYR A 259 -11.69 12.44 -6.54
N GLY A 260 -11.53 11.22 -7.04
CA GLY A 260 -11.35 10.93 -8.46
C GLY A 260 -9.91 10.55 -8.79
N VAL A 261 -9.66 10.48 -10.10
CA VAL A 261 -8.39 10.04 -10.66
C VAL A 261 -7.52 11.25 -10.98
N TRP A 262 -6.23 11.13 -10.71
CA TRP A 262 -5.20 12.12 -10.99
C TRP A 262 -4.04 11.44 -11.70
N TYR A 263 -3.34 12.16 -12.57
CA TYR A 263 -2.21 11.61 -13.34
C TYR A 263 -1.00 12.53 -13.24
N ASP A 264 0.20 11.95 -13.24
CA ASP A 264 1.46 12.70 -13.25
C ASP A 264 1.60 13.46 -14.58
N SER A 265 1.25 14.74 -14.53
CA SER A 265 1.20 15.62 -15.69
C SER A 265 2.59 15.91 -16.26
N GLY A 266 3.63 15.94 -15.41
CA GLY A 266 5.00 16.18 -15.84
C GLY A 266 5.56 14.99 -16.62
N THR A 267 5.29 13.78 -16.13
CA THR A 267 5.66 12.55 -16.84
C THR A 267 4.87 12.41 -18.15
N TYR A 268 3.57 12.70 -18.14
CA TYR A 268 2.74 12.69 -19.35
C TYR A 268 3.25 13.66 -20.42
N GLN A 269 3.60 14.90 -20.06
CA GLN A 269 4.14 15.89 -21.00
C GLN A 269 5.48 15.45 -21.62
N ARG A 270 6.33 14.78 -20.85
CA ARG A 270 7.65 14.30 -21.31
C ARG A 270 7.54 13.08 -22.23
N LEU A 271 6.67 12.13 -21.89
CA LEU A 271 6.52 10.87 -22.62
C LEU A 271 5.56 10.97 -23.80
N GLY A 272 4.64 11.94 -23.78
CA GLY A 272 3.61 12.10 -24.78
C GLY A 272 2.50 11.04 -24.66
N LYS A 273 1.51 11.14 -25.56
CA LYS A 273 0.28 10.32 -25.51
C LYS A 273 0.53 8.82 -25.75
N SER A 274 1.57 8.47 -26.51
CA SER A 274 1.90 7.09 -26.92
C SER A 274 2.43 6.18 -25.81
N SER A 275 2.66 6.71 -24.60
CA SER A 275 3.22 5.97 -23.46
C SER A 275 2.43 6.23 -22.19
N LEU A 276 1.09 6.30 -22.30
CA LEU A 276 0.19 6.52 -21.17
C LEU A 276 0.40 5.49 -20.04
N ASP A 277 0.71 4.24 -20.38
CA ASP A 277 0.98 3.18 -19.41
C ASP A 277 2.18 3.50 -18.50
N ASP A 278 3.16 4.30 -18.96
CA ASP A 278 4.30 4.72 -18.15
C ASP A 278 3.96 5.86 -17.16
N VAL A 279 2.80 6.49 -17.32
CA VAL A 279 2.31 7.58 -16.46
C VAL A 279 1.74 7.00 -15.18
N LEU A 280 2.05 7.66 -14.07
CA LEU A 280 1.54 7.30 -12.76
C LEU A 280 0.17 7.93 -12.53
N PHE A 281 -0.79 7.13 -12.10
CA PHE A 281 -2.13 7.57 -11.72
C PHE A 281 -2.38 7.32 -10.24
N LEU A 282 -3.13 8.24 -9.62
CA LEU A 282 -3.63 8.13 -8.25
C LEU A 282 -5.14 8.23 -8.28
N SER A 283 -5.83 7.26 -7.69
CA SER A 283 -7.29 7.29 -7.52
C SER A 283 -7.62 7.40 -6.04
N PHE A 284 -8.23 8.52 -5.63
CA PHE A 284 -8.70 8.70 -4.26
C PHE A 284 -10.15 8.23 -4.17
N ASN A 285 -10.36 7.07 -3.56
CA ASN A 285 -11.66 6.45 -3.46
C ASN A 285 -12.36 6.82 -2.14
N ARG A 286 -13.47 7.55 -2.27
CA ARG A 286 -14.32 7.94 -1.14
C ARG A 286 -14.93 6.75 -0.40
N HIS A 287 -15.44 5.77 -1.12
CA HIS A 287 -16.29 4.73 -0.56
C HIS A 287 -15.50 3.74 0.29
N PHE A 288 -14.30 3.40 -0.17
CA PHE A 288 -13.41 2.46 0.50
C PHE A 288 -12.38 3.12 1.41
N ASN A 289 -12.29 4.46 1.42
CA ASN A 289 -11.29 5.21 2.18
C ASN A 289 -9.86 4.78 1.81
N GLU A 290 -9.58 4.74 0.51
CA GLU A 290 -8.38 4.15 -0.08
C GLU A 290 -7.76 5.08 -1.13
N ILE A 291 -6.47 4.89 -1.35
CA ILE A 291 -5.74 5.45 -2.49
C ILE A 291 -5.22 4.29 -3.33
N SER A 292 -5.62 4.24 -4.59
CA SER A 292 -5.04 3.30 -5.56
C SER A 292 -3.94 4.01 -6.36
N ILE A 293 -2.79 3.36 -6.46
CA ILE A 293 -1.58 3.86 -7.14
C ILE A 293 -1.33 2.97 -8.35
N PHE A 294 -1.35 3.54 -9.56
CA PHE A 294 -1.24 2.78 -10.80
C PHE A 294 -0.08 3.26 -11.65
N LYS A 295 0.72 2.34 -12.16
CA LYS A 295 1.72 2.61 -13.20
C LYS A 295 1.97 1.34 -14.00
N LYS A 296 1.81 1.39 -15.32
CA LYS A 296 1.83 0.22 -16.20
C LYS A 296 0.82 -0.83 -15.74
N ASN A 297 1.30 -2.05 -15.55
CA ASN A 297 0.54 -3.18 -15.03
C ASN A 297 0.71 -3.33 -13.50
N TYR A 298 1.32 -2.36 -12.82
CA TYR A 298 1.45 -2.34 -11.37
C TYR A 298 0.31 -1.52 -10.76
N GLN A 299 -0.38 -2.13 -9.80
CA GLN A 299 -1.38 -1.47 -8.97
C GLN A 299 -1.09 -1.79 -7.50
N GLU A 300 -1.05 -0.74 -6.70
CA GLU A 300 -1.07 -0.83 -5.24
C GLU A 300 -2.34 -0.19 -4.72
N ILE A 301 -2.91 -0.73 -3.65
CA ILE A 301 -4.04 -0.11 -2.95
C ILE A 301 -3.60 0.10 -1.50
N ALA A 302 -3.79 1.32 -1.00
CA ALA A 302 -3.46 1.69 0.37
C ALA A 302 -4.69 2.24 1.10
N HIS A 303 -5.00 1.68 2.26
CA HIS A 303 -6.07 2.14 3.15
C HIS A 303 -5.63 3.38 3.93
N ILE A 304 -6.50 4.38 4.03
CA ILE A 304 -6.20 5.63 4.72
C ILE A 304 -6.40 5.46 6.22
N GLU A 305 -5.29 5.45 6.95
CA GLU A 305 -5.26 5.34 8.41
C GLU A 305 -5.47 6.70 9.08
N TYR A 306 -4.85 7.75 8.51
CA TYR A 306 -4.85 9.07 9.12
C TYR A 306 -4.76 10.20 8.10
N MET A 307 -5.39 11.32 8.44
CA MET A 307 -5.31 12.55 7.66
C MET A 307 -5.13 13.74 8.61
N SER A 308 -4.17 14.61 8.28
CA SER A 308 -4.00 15.93 8.88
C SER A 308 -4.14 17.02 7.81
N LYS A 309 -4.57 18.21 8.25
CA LYS A 309 -4.69 19.40 7.41
C LYS A 309 -3.76 20.50 7.97
N PRO A 310 -2.44 20.42 7.70
CA PRO A 310 -1.48 21.38 8.24
C PRO A 310 -1.67 22.82 7.73
N ALA A 311 -2.19 22.97 6.51
CA ALA A 311 -2.53 24.25 5.90
C ALA A 311 -3.85 24.15 5.12
N TYR A 312 -4.44 25.28 4.71
CA TYR A 312 -5.76 25.27 4.07
C TYR A 312 -5.84 24.42 2.79
N ASN A 313 -4.75 24.39 2.02
CA ASN A 313 -4.62 23.66 0.76
C ASN A 313 -3.68 22.45 0.86
N THR A 314 -3.22 22.09 2.06
CA THR A 314 -2.30 20.97 2.25
C THR A 314 -2.95 19.90 3.09
N LEU A 315 -2.83 18.66 2.65
CA LEU A 315 -3.20 17.46 3.39
C LEU A 315 -1.99 16.55 3.51
N ASN A 316 -1.79 16.00 4.69
CA ASN A 316 -0.91 14.86 4.86
C ASN A 316 -1.79 13.65 5.13
N ILE A 317 -1.70 12.66 4.25
CA ILE A 317 -2.45 11.41 4.32
C ILE A 317 -1.46 10.30 4.59
N SER A 318 -1.68 9.54 5.64
CA SER A 318 -0.90 8.35 5.93
C SER A 318 -1.77 7.13 5.72
N THR A 319 -1.21 6.16 5.00
CA THR A 319 -1.92 4.99 4.51
C THR A 319 -1.10 3.73 4.72
N LYS A 320 -1.79 2.58 4.78
CA LYS A 320 -1.16 1.26 4.81
C LYS A 320 -1.54 0.46 3.59
N SER A 321 -0.59 -0.26 3.00
CA SER A 321 -0.90 -1.21 1.94
C SER A 321 -1.94 -2.22 2.42
N ILE A 322 -2.90 -2.57 1.55
CA ILE A 322 -3.84 -3.65 1.83
C ILE A 322 -3.16 -5.03 1.85
N PHE A 323 -1.93 -5.13 1.30
CA PHE A 323 -1.18 -6.37 1.19
C PHE A 323 -0.21 -6.58 2.36
N SER A 324 0.20 -5.50 3.04
CA SER A 324 1.14 -5.58 4.16
C SER A 324 1.02 -4.37 5.09
N ASP A 325 0.81 -4.64 6.38
CA ASP A 325 0.79 -3.62 7.44
C ASP A 325 2.15 -2.93 7.65
N LEU A 326 3.23 -3.52 7.11
CA LEU A 326 4.57 -2.96 7.18
C LEU A 326 4.82 -1.88 6.11
N ILE A 327 3.98 -1.83 5.07
CA ILE A 327 4.13 -0.87 3.98
C ILE A 327 3.23 0.33 4.27
N VAL A 328 3.86 1.47 4.59
CA VAL A 328 3.18 2.71 4.93
C VAL A 328 3.53 3.77 3.90
N TYR A 329 2.52 4.36 3.24
CA TYR A 329 2.71 5.51 2.36
C TYR A 329 2.27 6.78 3.07
N ASN A 330 3.17 7.75 3.14
CA ASN A 330 2.90 9.10 3.60
C ASN A 330 2.79 10.02 2.38
N PHE A 331 1.57 10.41 2.04
CA PHE A 331 1.28 11.37 0.99
C PHE A 331 1.22 12.78 1.56
N TRP A 332 2.06 13.68 1.07
CA TRP A 332 1.89 15.11 1.24
C TRP A 332 1.31 15.69 -0.03
N ILE A 333 0.09 16.22 0.08
CA ILE A 333 -0.68 16.71 -1.05
C ILE A 333 -0.92 18.20 -0.86
N LYS A 334 -0.49 18.99 -1.82
CA LYS A 334 -0.72 20.42 -1.86
C LYS A 334 -1.58 20.76 -3.06
N ILE A 335 -2.76 21.32 -2.82
CA ILE A 335 -3.66 21.78 -3.86
C ILE A 335 -3.12 23.09 -4.42
N ILE A 336 -2.79 23.06 -5.72
CA ILE A 336 -2.27 24.21 -6.47
C ILE A 336 -3.43 25.03 -7.00
N ASP A 337 -4.42 24.36 -7.60
CA ASP A 337 -5.65 24.94 -8.15
C ASP A 337 -6.78 23.89 -8.27
N GLY A 338 -7.84 24.20 -9.03
CA GLY A 338 -9.01 23.32 -9.25
C GLY A 338 -8.66 21.94 -9.82
N ASP A 339 -7.64 21.89 -10.67
CA ASP A 339 -7.29 20.74 -11.49
C ASP A 339 -5.88 20.22 -11.23
N ASN A 340 -5.06 20.93 -10.45
CA ASN A 340 -3.67 20.57 -10.21
C ASN A 340 -3.35 20.43 -8.71
N ILE A 341 -2.62 19.36 -8.38
CA ILE A 341 -2.07 19.11 -7.05
C ILE A 341 -0.57 18.77 -7.17
N GLU A 342 0.22 19.21 -6.19
CA GLU A 342 1.60 18.74 -5.98
C GLU A 342 1.52 17.59 -4.96
N VAL A 343 1.97 16.40 -5.35
CA VAL A 343 2.02 15.22 -4.46
C VAL A 343 3.47 14.85 -4.23
N LYS A 344 3.80 14.58 -2.97
CA LYS A 344 5.05 13.96 -2.56
C LYS A 344 4.70 12.71 -1.78
N VAL A 345 5.36 11.59 -2.06
CA VAL A 345 5.13 10.32 -1.36
C VAL A 345 6.43 9.81 -0.78
N ASP A 346 6.40 9.43 0.49
CA ASP A 346 7.46 8.69 1.17
C ASP A 346 6.90 7.33 1.59
N THR A 347 7.62 6.25 1.28
CA THR A 347 7.21 4.88 1.61
C THR A 347 7.94 4.31 2.81
N GLY A 348 8.85 5.11 3.41
CA GLY A 348 9.68 4.77 4.56
C GLY A 348 10.21 3.34 4.55
N THR A 349 10.55 2.77 3.39
CA THR A 349 11.19 1.46 3.26
C THR A 349 11.91 1.36 1.92
N ASN A 350 13.21 1.01 1.95
CA ASN A 350 14.04 0.87 0.75
C ASN A 350 13.55 -0.20 -0.25
N ALA A 351 12.76 -1.18 0.21
CA ALA A 351 12.24 -2.23 -0.66
C ALA A 351 11.31 -1.70 -1.77
N TYR A 352 10.72 -0.52 -1.58
CA TYR A 352 9.76 0.09 -2.50
C TYR A 352 10.11 1.54 -2.90
N ASP A 353 11.10 2.16 -2.23
CA ASP A 353 11.53 3.55 -2.41
C ASP A 353 12.21 3.87 -3.76
N LYS A 354 12.40 2.90 -4.67
CA LYS A 354 12.76 3.24 -6.05
C LYS A 354 11.69 4.15 -6.71
N TYR A 355 10.49 4.23 -6.12
CA TYR A 355 9.36 5.02 -6.62
C TYR A 355 8.78 6.01 -5.63
N GLY A 356 9.49 6.43 -4.58
CA GLY A 356 9.11 7.66 -3.87
C GLY A 356 8.97 8.77 -4.90
N PHE A 357 7.75 9.18 -5.23
CA PHE A 357 7.50 10.07 -6.35
C PHE A 357 7.01 11.42 -5.83
N SER A 358 7.63 12.47 -6.34
CA SER A 358 7.22 13.85 -6.17
C SER A 358 6.86 14.38 -7.55
N GLY A 359 5.64 14.87 -7.71
CA GLY A 359 5.16 15.31 -9.01
C GLY A 359 3.99 16.27 -8.93
N ILE A 360 3.74 16.95 -10.05
CA ILE A 360 2.51 17.72 -10.24
C ILE A 360 1.52 16.80 -10.95
N PHE A 361 0.43 16.52 -10.26
CA PHE A 361 -0.66 15.72 -10.77
C PHE A 361 -1.77 16.62 -11.25
N LYS A 362 -2.33 16.28 -12.40
CA LYS A 362 -3.53 16.93 -12.93
C LYS A 362 -4.72 15.97 -12.77
N ARG A 363 -5.90 16.52 -12.51
CA ARG A 363 -7.15 15.75 -12.44
C ARG A 363 -7.40 15.12 -13.80
N PHE A 364 -7.81 13.85 -13.79
CA PHE A 364 -8.11 13.12 -15.01
C PHE A 364 -9.25 13.80 -15.77
N ASP A 365 -9.06 13.96 -17.07
CA ASP A 365 -10.07 14.40 -18.02
C ASP A 365 -10.00 13.50 -19.26
N ASP A 366 -11.11 13.38 -20.00
CA ASP A 366 -11.15 12.45 -21.15
C ASP A 366 -10.22 12.89 -22.32
N SER A 367 -9.67 14.12 -22.28
CA SER A 367 -8.77 14.63 -23.34
C SER A 367 -7.38 13.99 -23.33
N ILE A 368 -7.03 13.30 -22.23
CA ILE A 368 -5.79 12.57 -22.05
C ILE A 368 -5.83 11.24 -22.82
N LEU A 369 -7.03 10.67 -23.00
CA LEU A 369 -7.26 9.47 -23.80
C LEU A 369 -7.08 9.83 -25.29
N GLU A 370 -6.44 8.94 -26.05
CA GLU A 370 -6.30 9.13 -27.49
C GLU A 370 -7.63 8.88 -28.23
N GLU A 371 -8.08 9.84 -29.05
CA GLU A 371 -8.77 9.55 -30.31
C GLU A 371 -7.71 9.16 -31.35
N ASN A 372 -7.09 8.00 -31.22
CA ASN A 372 -6.33 7.38 -32.31
C ASN A 372 -6.76 5.92 -32.43
N SER A 373 -7.74 5.74 -33.30
CA SER A 373 -8.12 4.48 -33.89
C SER A 373 -6.93 3.85 -34.62
N ASN A 374 -6.14 3.06 -33.90
CA ASN A 374 -5.48 1.86 -34.40
C ASN A 374 -5.50 0.85 -33.26
N GLU A 375 -6.71 0.32 -33.07
CA GLU A 375 -7.10 -0.66 -32.07
C GLU A 375 -6.10 -1.83 -32.00
N LYS A 376 -5.23 -1.82 -31.01
CA LYS A 376 -5.12 -3.03 -30.18
C LYS A 376 -6.24 -2.94 -29.16
N ASN A 377 -7.45 -3.34 -29.56
CA ASN A 377 -8.53 -3.55 -28.61
C ASN A 377 -8.03 -4.53 -27.55
N PHE A 378 -7.77 -4.02 -26.35
CA PHE A 378 -7.74 -4.88 -25.18
C PHE A 378 -9.15 -5.47 -25.08
N PHE A 379 -9.26 -6.76 -25.36
CA PHE A 379 -10.53 -7.44 -25.23
C PHE A 379 -10.92 -7.46 -23.75
N ILE A 380 -11.91 -6.65 -23.38
CA ILE A 380 -12.58 -6.71 -22.08
C ILE A 380 -13.94 -7.36 -22.35
N PRO A 381 -14.23 -8.54 -21.76
CA PRO A 381 -15.54 -9.14 -21.90
C PRO A 381 -16.60 -8.20 -21.32
N ASN A 382 -17.71 -8.08 -22.04
CA ASN A 382 -18.84 -7.27 -21.62
C ASN A 382 -20.15 -7.98 -21.98
N GLY A 383 -21.13 -7.91 -21.08
CA GLY A 383 -22.43 -8.53 -21.18
C GLY A 383 -22.45 -10.01 -20.79
N ASN A 384 -23.59 -10.63 -21.08
CA ASN A 384 -23.91 -11.99 -20.66
C ASN A 384 -23.26 -13.04 -21.55
N TYR A 385 -22.36 -13.84 -21.00
CA TYR A 385 -21.85 -15.05 -21.62
C TYR A 385 -22.34 -16.28 -20.88
N VAL A 386 -22.63 -17.34 -21.62
CA VAL A 386 -23.18 -18.59 -21.07
C VAL A 386 -22.16 -19.71 -21.22
N TYR A 387 -22.01 -20.51 -20.17
CA TYR A 387 -21.30 -21.78 -20.21
C TYR A 387 -22.10 -22.83 -19.47
N LYS A 388 -22.62 -23.82 -20.22
CA LYS A 388 -23.61 -24.78 -19.70
C LYS A 388 -24.79 -24.00 -19.10
N ASP A 389 -25.14 -24.26 -17.84
CA ASP A 389 -26.24 -23.61 -17.11
C ASP A 389 -25.76 -22.41 -16.24
N ILE A 390 -24.55 -21.91 -16.49
CA ILE A 390 -23.94 -20.81 -15.74
C ILE A 390 -23.88 -19.56 -16.63
N ILE A 391 -24.31 -18.41 -16.09
CA ILE A 391 -24.22 -17.11 -16.75
C ILE A 391 -23.13 -16.28 -16.07
N TYR A 392 -22.23 -15.76 -16.89
CA TYR A 392 -21.22 -14.78 -16.52
C TYR A 392 -21.64 -13.45 -17.14
N ASP A 393 -22.15 -12.52 -16.33
CA ASP A 393 -22.45 -11.15 -16.77
C ASP A 393 -21.27 -10.25 -16.44
N PHE A 394 -20.49 -9.91 -17.47
CA PHE A 394 -19.33 -9.05 -17.31
C PHE A 394 -19.73 -7.59 -17.48
N SER A 395 -19.51 -6.77 -16.46
CA SER A 395 -19.67 -5.32 -16.50
C SER A 395 -18.51 -4.66 -15.76
N TYR A 396 -17.40 -4.47 -16.48
CA TYR A 396 -16.10 -4.12 -15.90
C TYR A 396 -16.18 -3.02 -14.83
N PRO A 397 -15.56 -3.20 -13.64
CA PRO A 397 -14.78 -4.36 -13.19
C PRO A 397 -15.63 -5.47 -12.53
N ASN A 398 -16.96 -5.39 -12.58
CA ASN A 398 -17.86 -6.27 -11.86
C ASN A 398 -18.21 -7.53 -12.68
N LEU A 399 -18.33 -8.65 -11.98
CA LEU A 399 -18.83 -9.91 -12.53
C LEU A 399 -20.07 -10.33 -11.73
N THR A 400 -21.19 -10.54 -12.42
CA THR A 400 -22.32 -11.28 -11.84
C THR A 400 -22.24 -12.72 -12.31
N TYR A 401 -22.18 -13.65 -11.36
CA TYR A 401 -22.09 -15.07 -11.61
C TYR A 401 -23.39 -15.74 -11.18
N ILE A 402 -24.14 -16.27 -12.14
CA ILE A 402 -25.46 -16.85 -11.91
C ILE A 402 -25.38 -18.35 -12.19
N ILE A 403 -25.72 -19.16 -11.21
CA ILE A 403 -25.79 -20.62 -11.32
C ILE A 403 -27.10 -21.10 -10.70
N GLU A 404 -27.92 -21.77 -11.51
CA GLU A 404 -29.30 -22.14 -11.15
C GLU A 404 -30.09 -20.91 -10.67
N ASP A 405 -30.62 -20.92 -9.43
CA ASP A 405 -31.37 -19.81 -8.84
C ASP A 405 -30.50 -18.88 -7.96
N ASN A 406 -29.18 -19.11 -7.89
CA ASN A 406 -28.27 -18.33 -7.05
C ASN A 406 -27.54 -17.27 -7.86
N ILE A 407 -27.47 -16.05 -7.30
CA ILE A 407 -26.75 -14.91 -7.87
C ILE A 407 -25.59 -14.57 -6.94
N TYR A 408 -24.39 -14.60 -7.49
CA TYR A 408 -23.16 -14.25 -6.79
C TYR A 408 -22.51 -13.04 -7.45
N TYR A 409 -21.82 -12.24 -6.65
CA TYR A 409 -21.15 -11.03 -7.11
C TYR A 409 -19.65 -11.17 -6.95
N GLY A 410 -18.95 -10.63 -7.93
CA GLY A 410 -17.51 -10.70 -8.00
C GLY A 410 -16.93 -9.52 -8.73
N ILE A 411 -15.61 -9.54 -8.83
CA ILE A 411 -14.83 -8.63 -9.66
C ILE A 411 -14.03 -9.45 -10.65
N PHE A 412 -13.75 -8.86 -11.81
CA PHE A 412 -12.84 -9.43 -12.77
C PHE A 412 -11.88 -8.35 -13.29
N ASN A 413 -10.69 -8.78 -13.67
CA ASN A 413 -9.72 -7.94 -14.33
C ASN A 413 -9.19 -8.62 -15.58
N VAL A 414 -8.77 -7.82 -16.56
CA VAL A 414 -8.11 -8.30 -17.76
C VAL A 414 -6.81 -7.53 -17.95
N PHE A 415 -5.69 -8.23 -18.10
CA PHE A 415 -4.37 -7.62 -18.27
C PHE A 415 -3.49 -8.45 -19.20
N SER A 416 -2.44 -7.83 -19.74
CA SER A 416 -1.47 -8.53 -20.60
C SER A 416 -0.24 -8.98 -19.82
N LEU A 417 0.17 -10.25 -19.98
CA LEU A 417 1.39 -10.80 -19.40
C LEU A 417 2.14 -11.66 -20.43
N LYS A 418 3.37 -11.26 -20.81
CA LYS A 418 4.22 -11.93 -21.82
C LYS A 418 3.46 -12.32 -23.11
N ASN A 419 2.74 -11.35 -23.70
CA ASN A 419 1.89 -11.49 -24.90
C ASN A 419 0.61 -12.33 -24.74
N ASN A 420 0.27 -12.78 -23.53
CA ASN A 420 -1.01 -13.43 -23.26
C ASN A 420 -1.98 -12.43 -22.62
N LEU A 421 -3.24 -12.45 -23.05
CA LEU A 421 -4.32 -11.75 -22.36
C LEU A 421 -4.83 -12.63 -21.22
N ILE A 422 -4.73 -12.14 -19.99
CA ILE A 422 -5.11 -12.87 -18.78
C ILE A 422 -6.40 -12.29 -18.24
N LEU A 423 -7.37 -13.14 -17.95
CA LEU A 423 -8.59 -12.80 -17.21
C LEU A 423 -8.52 -13.48 -15.85
N GLU A 424 -8.61 -12.67 -14.80
CA GLU A 424 -8.75 -13.15 -13.43
C GLU A 424 -10.08 -12.68 -12.88
N TYR A 425 -10.81 -13.56 -12.20
CA TYR A 425 -11.98 -13.15 -11.44
C TYR A 425 -11.95 -13.68 -10.01
N GLU A 426 -12.64 -12.97 -9.13
CA GLU A 426 -12.97 -13.39 -7.78
C GLU A 426 -14.47 -13.25 -7.57
N VAL A 427 -15.16 -14.35 -7.23
CA VAL A 427 -16.60 -14.36 -6.95
C VAL A 427 -16.82 -14.75 -5.49
N SER A 428 -17.61 -13.95 -4.76
CA SER A 428 -17.99 -14.25 -3.38
C SER A 428 -19.25 -15.12 -3.36
N MET A 429 -19.13 -16.29 -2.72
CA MET A 429 -20.20 -17.28 -2.55
C MET A 429 -20.49 -17.48 -1.06
N GLY A 430 -20.88 -16.39 -0.38
CA GLY A 430 -21.01 -16.35 1.08
C GLY A 430 -19.63 -16.32 1.75
N ASP A 431 -19.34 -17.31 2.60
CA ASP A 431 -18.06 -17.42 3.31
C ASP A 431 -16.92 -17.96 2.41
N ALA A 432 -17.24 -18.50 1.24
CA ALA A 432 -16.27 -18.99 0.28
C ALA A 432 -15.99 -17.94 -0.81
N ARG A 433 -14.75 -17.92 -1.32
CA ARG A 433 -14.34 -17.13 -2.47
C ARG A 433 -13.77 -18.04 -3.55
N MET A 434 -14.28 -17.88 -4.77
CA MET A 434 -13.75 -18.55 -5.95
C MET A 434 -12.85 -17.57 -6.69
N ARG A 435 -11.54 -17.85 -6.73
CA ARG A 435 -10.57 -17.08 -7.52
C ARG A 435 -9.97 -17.96 -8.60
N GLU A 436 -10.09 -17.53 -9.85
CA GLU A 436 -9.57 -18.27 -11.00
C GLU A 436 -8.91 -17.32 -12.01
N SER A 437 -7.85 -17.80 -12.66
CA SER A 437 -7.08 -17.04 -13.64
C SER A 437 -6.96 -17.84 -14.94
N PHE A 438 -7.13 -17.17 -16.08
CA PHE A 438 -7.20 -17.80 -17.39
C PHE A 438 -6.43 -17.03 -18.46
N ILE A 439 -5.83 -17.73 -19.41
CA ILE A 439 -5.49 -17.14 -20.72
C ILE A 439 -6.77 -17.05 -21.55
N VAL A 440 -6.99 -15.87 -22.11
CA VAL A 440 -8.16 -15.54 -22.92
C VAL A 440 -7.84 -15.69 -24.40
N GLU A 441 -8.64 -16.51 -25.08
CA GLU A 441 -8.76 -16.52 -26.52
C GLU A 441 -10.16 -16.01 -26.88
N TYR A 442 -10.24 -14.99 -27.72
CA TYR A 442 -11.50 -14.37 -28.10
C TYR A 442 -11.71 -14.43 -29.61
N SER A 443 -12.94 -14.69 -30.01
CA SER A 443 -13.35 -14.66 -31.40
C SER A 443 -14.77 -14.15 -31.55
N GLU A 444 -15.03 -13.46 -32.66
CA GLU A 444 -16.37 -13.02 -33.04
C GLU A 444 -16.67 -13.41 -34.48
N ARG A 445 -17.94 -13.70 -34.73
CA ARG A 445 -18.47 -13.87 -36.09
C ARG A 445 -19.85 -13.26 -36.20
N VAL A 446 -20.15 -12.67 -37.35
CA VAL A 446 -21.48 -12.13 -37.65
C VAL A 446 -22.13 -12.99 -38.73
N VAL A 447 -23.33 -13.50 -38.45
CA VAL A 447 -24.12 -14.32 -39.37
C VAL A 447 -25.58 -13.87 -39.27
N GLN A 448 -26.21 -13.54 -40.41
CA GLN A 448 -27.66 -13.23 -40.47
C GLN A 448 -28.15 -12.22 -39.41
N LYS A 449 -27.52 -11.03 -39.32
CA LYS A 449 -27.81 -9.98 -38.32
C LYS A 449 -27.67 -10.44 -36.85
N GLN A 450 -26.93 -11.50 -36.59
CA GLN A 450 -26.58 -11.93 -35.24
C GLN A 450 -25.06 -11.93 -35.09
N LYS A 451 -24.60 -11.36 -33.98
CA LYS A 451 -23.21 -11.36 -33.56
C LYS A 451 -23.02 -12.48 -32.54
N PHE A 452 -22.11 -13.40 -32.84
CA PHE A 452 -21.71 -14.49 -31.97
C PHE A 452 -20.31 -14.20 -31.43
N SER A 453 -20.20 -14.05 -30.11
CA SER A 453 -18.93 -13.81 -29.43
C SER A 453 -18.57 -15.06 -28.61
N THR A 454 -17.36 -15.57 -28.77
CA THR A 454 -16.86 -16.74 -28.03
C THR A 454 -15.61 -16.36 -27.27
N ILE A 455 -15.61 -16.61 -25.96
CA ILE A 455 -14.45 -16.50 -25.09
C ILE A 455 -14.04 -17.90 -24.68
N ILE A 456 -12.79 -18.23 -24.94
CA ILE A 456 -12.17 -19.46 -24.49
C ILE A 456 -11.21 -19.10 -23.36
N LEU A 457 -11.45 -19.67 -22.17
CA LEU A 457 -10.65 -19.46 -20.97
C LEU A 457 -9.84 -20.72 -20.67
N ASN A 458 -8.52 -20.63 -20.83
CA ASN A 458 -7.59 -21.72 -20.54
C ASN A 458 -6.99 -21.50 -19.14
N PRO A 459 -7.18 -22.42 -18.17
CA PRO A 459 -6.80 -22.19 -16.79
C PRO A 459 -5.28 -22.09 -16.63
N VAL A 460 -4.84 -21.12 -15.83
CA VAL A 460 -3.42 -20.86 -15.60
C VAL A 460 -3.12 -20.60 -14.13
N LYS A 461 -1.84 -20.80 -13.78
CA LYS A 461 -1.26 -20.27 -12.55
C LYS A 461 -0.33 -19.12 -12.91
N ILE A 462 -0.54 -17.98 -12.27
CA ILE A 462 0.33 -16.80 -12.41
C ILE A 462 1.47 -16.93 -11.39
N LEU A 463 2.69 -16.81 -11.88
CA LEU A 463 3.93 -16.71 -11.09
C LEU A 463 4.53 -15.31 -11.29
N LYS A 464 5.51 -14.93 -10.47
CA LYS A 464 6.11 -13.59 -10.41
C LYS A 464 6.42 -12.98 -11.78
N ASP A 465 6.88 -13.78 -12.74
CA ASP A 465 7.19 -13.33 -14.11
C ASP A 465 6.65 -14.28 -15.20
N GLU A 466 5.82 -15.27 -14.87
CA GLU A 466 5.46 -16.35 -15.80
C GLU A 466 4.00 -16.79 -15.68
N VAL A 467 3.47 -17.34 -16.77
CA VAL A 467 2.15 -17.97 -16.81
C VAL A 467 2.35 -19.42 -17.19
N SER A 468 1.93 -20.33 -16.32
CA SER A 468 1.95 -21.76 -16.59
C SER A 468 0.53 -22.27 -16.78
N LEU A 469 0.28 -22.97 -17.89
CA LEU A 469 -0.96 -23.73 -18.07
C LEU A 469 -1.04 -24.80 -16.99
N VAL A 470 -2.18 -24.87 -16.31
CA VAL A 470 -2.45 -25.90 -15.31
C VAL A 470 -3.47 -26.89 -15.84
N LYS A 471 -3.45 -28.12 -15.32
CA LYS A 471 -4.56 -29.05 -15.53
C LYS A 471 -5.78 -28.49 -14.80
N GLY A 472 -6.79 -28.08 -15.57
CA GLY A 472 -8.04 -27.54 -15.06
C GLY A 472 -9.12 -27.56 -16.15
N GLN A 473 -10.33 -27.15 -15.79
CA GLN A 473 -11.44 -27.10 -16.74
C GLN A 473 -11.30 -25.88 -17.65
N LYS A 474 -11.22 -26.14 -18.96
CA LYS A 474 -11.31 -25.10 -20.00
C LYS A 474 -12.77 -24.62 -20.09
N LEU A 475 -12.99 -23.31 -19.99
CA LEU A 475 -14.32 -22.71 -20.15
C LEU A 475 -14.47 -22.15 -21.56
N LYS A 476 -15.64 -22.36 -22.17
CA LYS A 476 -15.98 -21.82 -23.48
C LYS A 476 -17.27 -21.02 -23.35
N LEU A 477 -17.13 -19.74 -23.06
CA LEU A 477 -18.25 -18.84 -22.82
C LEU A 477 -18.76 -18.31 -24.17
N GLU A 478 -20.08 -18.36 -24.38
CA GLU A 478 -20.70 -17.96 -25.64
C GLU A 478 -21.75 -16.87 -25.40
N ARG A 479 -21.78 -15.85 -26.27
CA ARG A 479 -22.77 -14.78 -26.28
C ARG A 479 -23.35 -14.63 -27.67
N ILE A 480 -24.66 -14.42 -27.74
CA ILE A 480 -25.39 -14.12 -28.99
C ILE A 480 -26.08 -12.76 -28.81
N GLU A 481 -25.84 -11.85 -29.74
CA GLU A 481 -26.42 -10.51 -29.77
C GLU A 481 -27.13 -10.29 -31.10
N LYS A 482 -28.36 -9.77 -31.07
CA LYS A 482 -29.06 -9.35 -32.30
C LYS A 482 -28.55 -7.97 -32.69
N LEU A 483 -28.17 -7.82 -33.96
CA LEU A 483 -27.80 -6.54 -34.55
C LEU A 483 -29.04 -5.96 -35.23
N ASP A 484 -29.38 -4.71 -34.90
CA ASP A 484 -30.54 -4.01 -35.45
C ASP A 484 -30.44 -3.78 -36.97
#